data_AF-A0A0K0DV23-F1
#
_entry.id   AF-A0A0K0DV23-F1
#
_cell.length_a   1.000
_cell.length_b   1.000
_cell.length_c   1.000
_cell.angle_alpha   90.00
_cell.angle_beta   90.00
_cell.angle_gamma   90.00
#
_symmetry.space_group_name_H-M   'P 1'
#
loop_
_entity.id
_entity.type
_entity.pdbx_description
1 polymer ?
#
loop_
_entity_poly.entity_id
_entity_poly.type
_entity_poly.pdbx_seq_one_letter_code
_entity_poly.pdbx_strand_id
1 'polypeptide(L)'
;MVNCFNKNDSFYYGPELFGLVHYRNAAIVGSVLEILTLSGIIFISIILQTVYKITGLWSTVFVLVIGVMVFIASILMMYGIVNENPKLILPQIAILQIEITVFVLIAILSIFSMSCGIGVTNYLFNFFINVPEAEKNFGPIWPFNISGDCKKCI
;
A
#
# COMPACT_ATOMS: atom_id res chain seq x y z
N MET A 1 -20.89 30.87 -9.13
CA MET A 1 -20.63 29.87 -10.18
C MET A 1 -19.16 29.49 -10.08
N VAL A 2 -18.85 28.21 -9.95
CA VAL A 2 -17.46 27.73 -10.10
C VAL A 2 -17.19 27.75 -11.59
N ASN A 3 -16.27 28.60 -12.06
CA ASN A 3 -15.88 28.61 -13.47
C ASN A 3 -15.19 27.27 -13.79
N CYS A 4 -15.52 26.66 -14.93
CA CYS A 4 -14.75 25.53 -15.45
C CYS A 4 -13.29 25.96 -15.64
N PHE A 5 -12.35 25.09 -15.32
CA PHE A 5 -10.94 25.39 -15.50
C PHE A 5 -10.63 25.67 -16.97
N ASN A 6 -10.00 26.81 -17.25
CA ASN A 6 -9.50 27.16 -18.56
C ASN A 6 -7.99 27.40 -18.47
N LYS A 7 -7.20 26.56 -19.13
CA LYS A 7 -5.74 26.72 -19.21
C LYS A 7 -5.34 28.07 -19.82
N ASN A 8 -6.22 28.65 -20.64
CA ASN A 8 -6.02 29.94 -21.29
C ASN A 8 -6.64 31.11 -20.49
N ASP A 9 -7.03 30.89 -19.23
CA ASP A 9 -7.50 31.99 -18.38
C ASP A 9 -6.33 32.96 -18.11
N SER A 10 -6.59 34.26 -18.28
CA SER A 10 -5.64 35.34 -18.03
C SER A 10 -5.05 35.34 -16.60
N PHE A 11 -5.75 34.73 -15.64
CA PHE A 11 -5.27 34.61 -14.26
C PHE A 11 -4.44 33.35 -13.99
N TYR A 12 -4.31 32.44 -14.97
CA TYR A 12 -3.53 31.22 -14.84
C TYR A 12 -2.04 31.48 -15.16
N TYR A 13 -1.29 31.95 -14.17
CA TYR A 13 0.15 32.26 -14.28
C TYR A 13 1.07 31.07 -13.97
N GLY A 14 0.53 29.85 -13.88
CA GLY A 14 1.33 28.67 -13.56
C GLY A 14 2.22 28.26 -14.74
N PRO A 15 3.54 28.04 -14.57
CA PRO A 15 4.35 27.35 -15.59
C PRO A 15 3.71 26.01 -15.99
N GLU A 16 4.05 25.49 -17.17
CA GLU A 16 3.45 24.27 -17.77
C GLU A 16 3.42 23.07 -16.81
N LEU A 17 4.37 23.02 -15.87
CA LEU A 17 4.43 22.04 -14.79
C LEU A 17 3.18 22.08 -13.89
N PHE A 18 2.60 23.25 -13.61
CA PHE A 18 1.31 23.37 -12.92
C PHE A 18 0.12 22.91 -13.76
N GLY A 19 0.28 22.78 -15.08
CA GLY A 19 -0.73 22.16 -15.94
C GLY A 19 -0.77 20.65 -15.75
N LEU A 20 0.39 20.01 -15.65
CA LEU A 20 0.51 18.59 -15.32
C LEU A 20 0.15 18.31 -13.86
N VAL A 21 0.53 19.21 -12.94
CA VAL A 21 0.22 19.15 -11.51
C VAL A 21 -1.17 19.72 -11.21
N HIS A 22 -1.94 20.11 -12.23
CA HIS A 22 -3.33 20.50 -12.02
C HIS A 22 -4.09 19.32 -11.43
N TYR A 23 -4.98 19.57 -10.46
CA TYR A 23 -5.61 18.53 -9.64
C TYR A 23 -6.18 17.38 -10.47
N ARG A 24 -6.74 17.68 -11.65
CA ARG A 24 -7.27 16.70 -12.60
C ARG A 24 -6.18 15.78 -13.16
N ASN A 25 -5.12 16.34 -13.73
CA ASN A 25 -4.02 15.55 -14.32
C ASN A 25 -3.22 14.82 -13.25
N ALA A 26 -2.93 15.48 -12.13
CA ALA A 26 -2.21 14.89 -11.00
C ALA A 26 -2.96 13.68 -10.41
N ALA A 27 -4.29 13.76 -10.26
CA ALA A 27 -5.09 12.66 -9.75
C ALA A 27 -5.22 11.49 -10.75
N ILE A 28 -5.28 11.78 -12.05
CA ILE A 28 -5.26 10.73 -13.08
C ILE A 28 -3.89 10.02 -13.06
N VAL A 29 -2.78 10.76 -13.03
CA VAL A 29 -1.44 10.16 -12.92
C VAL A 29 -1.29 9.37 -11.61
N GLY A 30 -1.76 9.92 -10.49
CA GLY A 30 -1.74 9.27 -9.19
C GLY A 30 -2.50 7.94 -9.18
N SER A 31 -3.72 7.91 -9.72
CA SER A 31 -4.51 6.66 -9.82
C SER A 31 -3.88 5.63 -10.74
N VAL A 32 -3.25 6.04 -11.85
CA VAL A 32 -2.51 5.11 -12.72
C VAL A 32 -1.32 4.52 -11.98
N LEU A 33 -0.56 5.34 -11.23
CA LEU A 33 0.57 4.85 -10.43
C LEU A 33 0.11 3.90 -9.32
N GLU A 34 -0.99 4.24 -8.63
CA GLU A 34 -1.60 3.40 -7.60
C GLU A 34 -2.00 2.02 -8.15
N ILE A 35 -2.68 1.98 -9.30
CA ILE A 35 -3.07 0.74 -9.97
C ILE A 35 -1.84 -0.11 -10.32
N LEU A 36 -0.80 0.52 -10.88
CA LEU A 36 0.43 -0.18 -11.25
C LEU A 36 1.17 -0.74 -10.04
N THR A 37 1.37 0.05 -8.99
CA THR A 37 2.08 -0.41 -7.78
C THR A 37 1.29 -1.49 -7.06
N LEU A 38 -0.03 -1.34 -6.94
CA LEU A 38 -0.89 -2.33 -6.29
C LEU A 38 -0.97 -3.63 -7.09
N SER A 39 -0.98 -3.57 -8.42
CA SER A 39 -0.87 -4.77 -9.27
C SER A 39 0.43 -5.54 -8.99
N GLY A 40 1.55 -4.81 -8.82
CA GLY A 40 2.84 -5.38 -8.44
C GLY A 40 2.81 -6.03 -7.06
N ILE A 41 2.19 -5.39 -6.06
CA ILE A 41 2.05 -5.92 -4.71
C ILE A 41 1.22 -7.21 -4.70
N ILE A 42 0.11 -7.25 -5.44
CA ILE A 42 -0.73 -8.46 -5.57
C ILE A 42 0.08 -9.59 -6.22
N PHE A 43 0.78 -9.30 -7.31
CA PHE A 43 1.62 -10.28 -8.00
C PHE A 43 2.73 -10.83 -7.09
N ILE A 44 3.46 -9.96 -6.39
CA ILE A 44 4.49 -10.37 -5.43
C ILE A 44 3.87 -11.21 -4.31
N SER A 45 2.70 -10.82 -3.80
CA SER A 45 2.01 -11.56 -2.74
C SER A 45 1.60 -12.97 -3.18
N ILE A 46 1.20 -13.16 -4.44
CA ILE A 46 0.93 -14.48 -5.01
C ILE A 46 2.22 -15.30 -5.14
N ILE A 47 3.33 -14.70 -5.57
CA ILE A 47 4.63 -15.39 -5.63
C ILE A 47 5.12 -15.80 -4.23
N LEU A 48 5.05 -14.90 -3.26
CA LEU A 48 5.46 -15.16 -1.87
C LEU A 48 4.66 -16.31 -1.25
N GLN A 49 3.39 -16.44 -1.62
CA GLN A 49 2.54 -17.54 -1.18
C GLN A 49 2.87 -18.86 -1.91
N THR A 50 2.95 -18.84 -3.24
CA THR A 50 3.01 -20.04 -4.07
C THR A 50 4.41 -20.64 -4.15
N VAL A 51 5.44 -19.80 -4.30
CA VAL A 51 6.84 -20.22 -4.48
C VAL A 51 7.53 -20.34 -3.13
N TYR A 52 7.45 -19.29 -2.30
CA TYR A 52 8.23 -19.21 -1.06
C TYR A 52 7.48 -19.73 0.17
N LYS A 53 6.16 -19.92 0.11
CA LYS A 53 5.31 -20.32 1.25
C LYS A 53 5.48 -19.43 2.48
N ILE A 54 5.82 -18.15 2.26
CA ILE A 54 6.05 -17.16 3.31
C ILE A 54 4.72 -16.58 3.78
N THR A 55 3.85 -16.18 2.86
CA THR A 55 2.55 -15.60 3.20
C THR A 55 1.48 -16.68 3.33
N GLY A 56 0.63 -16.58 4.35
CA GLY A 56 -0.49 -17.49 4.53
C GLY A 56 -1.59 -17.28 3.48
N LEU A 57 -2.39 -18.31 3.21
CA LEU A 57 -3.50 -18.26 2.25
C LEU A 57 -4.45 -17.08 2.55
N TRP A 58 -4.83 -16.91 3.82
CA TRP A 58 -5.74 -15.84 4.25
C TRP A 58 -5.17 -14.44 4.01
N SER A 59 -3.86 -14.27 4.19
CA SER A 59 -3.18 -13.00 3.91
C SER A 59 -3.24 -12.66 2.42
N THR A 60 -2.92 -13.62 1.54
CA THR A 60 -2.96 -13.41 0.09
C THR A 60 -4.38 -13.15 -0.40
N VAL A 61 -5.38 -13.87 0.11
CA VAL A 61 -6.79 -13.62 -0.21
C VAL A 61 -7.22 -12.21 0.23
N PHE A 62 -6.80 -11.77 1.42
CA PHE A 62 -7.12 -10.44 1.93
C PHE A 62 -6.51 -9.33 1.07
N VAL A 63 -5.23 -9.47 0.67
CA VAL A 63 -4.56 -8.54 -0.24
C VAL A 63 -5.29 -8.49 -1.59
N LEU A 64 -5.76 -9.62 -2.11
CA LEU A 64 -6.51 -9.65 -3.37
C LEU A 64 -7.86 -8.94 -3.25
N VAL A 65 -8.62 -9.19 -2.18
CA VAL A 65 -9.93 -8.55 -1.96
C VAL A 65 -9.78 -7.04 -1.79
N ILE A 66 -8.85 -6.58 -0.95
CA ILE A 66 -8.54 -5.14 -0.81
C ILE A 66 -8.08 -4.58 -2.15
N GLY A 67 -7.20 -5.29 -2.84
CA GLY A 67 -6.71 -4.95 -4.16
C GLY A 67 -7.85 -4.62 -5.11
N VAL A 68 -8.79 -5.56 -5.30
CA VAL A 68 -9.95 -5.37 -6.17
C VAL A 68 -10.81 -4.17 -5.74
N MET A 69 -11.03 -3.99 -4.44
CA MET A 69 -11.81 -2.86 -3.92
C MET A 69 -11.16 -1.51 -4.23
N VAL A 70 -9.84 -1.40 -4.03
CA VAL A 70 -9.07 -0.19 -4.35
C VAL A 70 -9.08 0.06 -5.85
N PHE A 71 -8.90 -0.96 -6.70
CA PHE A 71 -8.99 -0.81 -8.16
C PHE A 71 -10.34 -0.22 -8.60
N ILE A 72 -11.45 -0.74 -8.06
CA ILE A 72 -12.79 -0.22 -8.36
C ILE A 72 -12.89 1.25 -7.91
N ALA A 73 -12.41 1.58 -6.71
CA ALA A 73 -12.43 2.93 -6.18
C ALA A 73 -11.57 3.92 -7.00
N SER A 74 -10.39 3.50 -7.46
CA SER A 74 -9.51 4.31 -8.32
C SER A 74 -10.16 4.58 -9.69
N ILE A 75 -10.84 3.60 -10.29
CA ILE A 75 -11.59 3.78 -11.54
C ILE A 75 -12.76 4.75 -11.32
N LEU A 76 -13.51 4.60 -10.22
CA LEU A 76 -14.61 5.51 -9.86
C LEU A 76 -14.11 6.94 -9.65
N MET A 77 -12.96 7.12 -9.00
CA MET A 77 -12.32 8.41 -8.84
C MET A 77 -11.94 9.02 -10.20
N MET A 78 -11.30 8.24 -11.08
CA MET A 78 -10.92 8.72 -12.42
C MET A 78 -12.15 9.17 -13.22
N TYR A 79 -13.22 8.37 -13.21
CA TYR A 79 -14.49 8.73 -13.86
C TYR A 79 -15.15 9.96 -13.21
N GLY A 80 -15.09 10.06 -11.88
CA GLY A 80 -15.60 11.19 -11.11
C GLY A 80 -14.90 12.50 -11.46
N ILE A 81 -13.59 12.46 -11.60
CA ILE A 81 -12.76 13.63 -11.95
C ILE A 81 -13.01 14.07 -13.39
N VAL A 82 -13.11 13.13 -14.34
CA VAL A 82 -13.39 13.45 -15.75
C VAL A 82 -14.76 14.11 -15.90
N ASN A 83 -15.76 13.68 -15.13
CA ASN A 83 -17.11 14.25 -15.15
C ASN A 83 -17.33 15.41 -14.17
N GLU A 84 -16.26 15.93 -13.54
CA GLU A 84 -16.32 17.01 -12.54
C GLU A 84 -17.34 16.76 -11.41
N ASN A 85 -17.53 15.49 -11.04
CA ASN A 85 -18.50 15.02 -10.04
C ASN A 85 -17.78 14.63 -8.74
N PRO A 86 -17.67 15.53 -7.74
CA PRO A 86 -16.88 15.29 -6.53
C PRO A 86 -17.42 14.15 -5.65
N LYS A 87 -18.71 13.80 -5.79
CA LYS A 87 -19.33 12.69 -5.03
C LYS A 87 -18.67 11.34 -5.30
N LEU A 88 -18.09 11.15 -6.48
CA LEU A 88 -17.44 9.90 -6.88
C LEU A 88 -15.98 9.79 -6.37
N ILE A 89 -15.42 10.87 -5.83
CA ILE A 89 -14.07 10.89 -5.24
C ILE A 89 -14.11 10.44 -3.76
N LEU A 90 -15.26 10.63 -3.09
CA LEU A 90 -15.42 10.32 -1.66
C LEU A 90 -15.08 8.87 -1.28
N PRO A 91 -15.47 7.82 -2.05
CA PRO A 91 -15.11 6.45 -1.71
C PRO A 91 -13.60 6.22 -1.62
N GLN A 92 -12.83 6.84 -2.52
CA GLN A 92 -11.37 6.74 -2.53
C GLN A 92 -10.76 7.37 -1.28
N ILE A 93 -11.22 8.57 -0.91
CA ILE A 93 -10.73 9.27 0.29
C ILE A 93 -11.02 8.45 1.55
N ALA A 94 -12.22 7.86 1.64
CA ALA A 94 -12.60 7.02 2.78
C ALA A 94 -11.73 5.75 2.89
N ILE A 95 -11.49 5.07 1.77
CA ILE A 95 -10.62 3.88 1.73
C ILE A 95 -9.19 4.26 2.13
N LEU A 96 -8.65 5.34 1.57
CA LEU A 96 -7.29 5.80 1.88
C LEU A 96 -7.12 6.15 3.36
N GLN A 97 -8.13 6.77 3.98
CA GLN A 97 -8.08 7.10 5.40
C GLN A 97 -8.06 5.84 6.29
N ILE A 98 -8.87 4.83 5.93
CA ILE A 98 -8.88 3.53 6.63
C ILE A 98 -7.52 2.83 6.44
N GLU A 99 -7.01 2.81 5.21
CA GLU A 99 -5.74 2.18 4.86
C GLU A 99 -4.56 2.77 5.65
N ILE A 100 -4.41 4.09 5.66
CA ILE A 100 -3.36 4.77 6.42
C ILE A 100 -3.49 4.45 7.91
N THR A 101 -4.70 4.43 8.46
CA THR A 101 -4.93 4.10 9.88
C THR A 101 -4.48 2.67 10.18
N VAL A 102 -4.83 1.70 9.33
CA VAL A 102 -4.42 0.30 9.48
C VAL A 102 -2.91 0.15 9.36
N PHE A 103 -2.26 0.82 8.40
CA PHE A 103 -0.80 0.79 8.27
C PHE A 103 -0.07 1.35 9.49
N VAL A 104 -0.56 2.45 10.05
CA VAL A 104 0.00 3.03 11.27
C VAL A 104 -0.11 2.04 12.44
N LEU A 105 -1.26 1.37 12.60
CA LEU A 105 -1.44 0.35 13.64
C LEU A 105 -0.50 -0.85 13.44
N ILE A 106 -0.39 -1.37 12.21
CA ILE A 106 0.53 -2.47 11.89
C ILE A 106 1.98 -2.04 12.12
N ALA A 107 2.35 -0.80 11.80
CA ALA A 107 3.70 -0.28 12.03
C ALA A 107 4.04 -0.22 13.52
N ILE A 108 3.11 0.26 14.36
CA ILE A 108 3.27 0.29 15.82
C ILE A 108 3.47 -1.14 16.36
N LEU A 109 2.61 -2.08 15.95
CA LEU A 109 2.71 -3.49 16.35
C LEU A 109 4.03 -4.11 15.88
N SER A 110 4.47 -3.76 14.67
CA SER A 110 5.75 -4.24 14.11
C SER A 110 6.91 -3.74 14.95
N ILE A 111 7.00 -2.44 15.24
CA ILE A 111 8.06 -1.85 16.08
C ILE A 111 8.09 -2.50 17.46
N PHE A 112 6.93 -2.68 18.08
CA PHE A 112 6.81 -3.36 19.37
C PHE A 112 7.34 -4.80 19.29
N SER A 113 6.95 -5.57 18.27
CA SER A 113 7.42 -6.94 18.11
C SER A 113 8.93 -7.04 17.87
N MET A 114 9.54 -6.07 17.16
CA MET A 114 11.01 -6.03 17.01
C MET A 114 11.71 -5.87 18.36
N SER A 115 11.12 -5.07 19.27
CA SER A 115 11.71 -4.80 20.59
C SER A 115 11.59 -5.99 21.56
N CYS A 116 10.58 -6.83 21.41
CA CYS A 116 10.37 -8.00 22.28
C CYS A 116 11.01 -9.29 21.74
N GLY A 117 11.52 -9.28 20.51
CA GLY A 117 12.24 -10.40 19.89
C GLY A 117 11.36 -11.40 19.13
N ILE A 118 11.99 -12.49 18.68
CA ILE A 118 11.41 -13.42 17.70
C ILE A 118 10.19 -14.19 18.23
N GLY A 119 10.15 -14.50 19.53
CA GLY A 119 9.01 -15.20 20.14
C GLY A 119 7.70 -14.41 20.03
N VAL A 120 7.75 -13.11 20.33
CA VAL A 120 6.58 -12.22 20.22
C VAL A 120 6.24 -11.94 18.76
N THR A 121 7.24 -11.77 17.89
CA THR A 121 7.01 -11.60 16.45
C THR A 121 6.29 -12.81 15.86
N ASN A 122 6.77 -14.02 16.15
CA ASN A 122 6.10 -15.26 15.73
C ASN A 122 4.67 -15.29 16.28
N TYR A 123 4.46 -15.02 17.57
CA TYR A 123 3.12 -15.06 18.15
C TYR A 123 2.14 -14.09 17.48
N LEU A 124 2.56 -12.85 17.19
CA LEU A 124 1.69 -11.82 16.60
C LEU A 124 1.49 -11.99 15.09
N PHE A 125 2.56 -12.30 14.34
CA PHE A 125 2.54 -12.29 12.88
C PHE A 125 2.34 -13.67 12.24
N ASN A 126 2.42 -14.78 12.99
CA ASN A 126 2.26 -16.13 12.43
C ASN A 126 0.92 -16.36 11.72
N PHE A 127 -0.11 -15.58 12.04
CA PHE A 127 -1.38 -15.63 11.31
C PHE A 127 -1.26 -15.12 9.86
N PHE A 128 -0.43 -14.11 9.62
CA PHE A 128 -0.28 -13.48 8.31
C PHE A 128 0.94 -14.02 7.54
N ILE A 129 2.05 -14.20 8.25
CA ILE A 129 3.37 -14.50 7.70
C ILE A 129 4.00 -15.65 8.48
N ASN A 130 4.52 -16.65 7.76
CA ASN A 130 5.38 -17.68 8.32
C ASN A 130 6.78 -17.09 8.58
N VAL A 131 6.96 -16.53 9.77
CA VAL A 131 8.16 -15.79 10.16
C VAL A 131 9.44 -16.64 10.04
N PRO A 132 9.49 -17.92 10.47
CA PRO A 132 10.67 -18.77 10.25
C PRO A 132 11.10 -18.91 8.78
N GLU A 133 10.13 -19.05 7.87
CA GLU A 133 10.43 -19.16 6.43
C GLU A 133 10.81 -17.79 5.84
N ALA A 134 10.23 -16.70 6.37
CA ALA A 134 10.61 -15.34 6.00
C ALA A 134 12.07 -15.04 6.38
N GLU A 135 12.49 -15.35 7.61
CA GLU A 135 13.87 -15.13 8.07
C GLU A 135 14.87 -16.01 7.32
N LYS A 136 14.48 -17.23 6.94
CA LYS A 136 15.35 -18.13 6.17
C LYS A 136 15.63 -17.61 4.75
N ASN A 137 14.65 -16.97 4.10
CA ASN A 137 14.79 -16.49 2.72
C ASN A 137 15.30 -15.05 2.64
N PHE A 138 14.94 -14.17 3.58
CA PHE A 138 15.33 -12.76 3.58
C PHE A 138 16.47 -12.42 4.56
N GLY A 139 16.89 -13.38 5.38
CA GLY A 139 17.81 -13.13 6.49
C GLY A 139 17.08 -12.61 7.74
N PRO A 140 17.81 -12.31 8.82
CA PRO A 140 17.22 -11.80 10.04
C PRO A 140 16.52 -10.47 9.74
N ILE A 141 15.19 -10.46 9.86
CA ILE A 141 14.37 -9.25 9.64
C ILE A 141 14.69 -8.21 10.72
N TRP A 142 15.05 -8.68 11.92
CA TRP A 142 15.30 -7.83 13.07
C TRP A 142 16.79 -7.70 13.42
N PRO A 143 17.33 -6.48 13.63
CA PRO A 143 18.73 -6.28 13.97
C PRO A 143 19.08 -6.85 15.36
N PHE A 144 18.11 -6.97 16.27
CA PHE A 144 18.32 -7.55 17.59
C PHE A 144 18.49 -9.09 17.58
N ASN A 145 18.29 -9.72 16.42
CA ASN A 145 18.46 -11.17 16.22
C ASN A 145 19.92 -11.59 15.97
N ILE A 146 20.91 -10.68 16.07
CA ILE A 146 22.34 -11.05 16.00
C ILE A 146 22.70 -12.08 17.09
N SER A 147 21.97 -12.10 18.21
CA SER A 147 22.17 -13.10 19.27
C SER A 147 21.75 -14.52 18.86
N GLY A 148 20.80 -14.68 17.93
CA GLY A 148 20.35 -15.98 17.43
C GLY A 148 21.33 -16.62 16.46
N ASP A 149 21.86 -15.83 15.52
CA ASP A 149 22.88 -16.31 14.57
C ASP A 149 24.22 -16.62 15.24
N CYS A 150 24.53 -15.99 16.39
CA CYS A 150 25.75 -16.29 17.13
C CYS A 150 25.80 -17.75 17.66
N LYS A 151 24.66 -18.43 17.79
CA LYS A 151 24.64 -19.89 18.12
C LYS A 151 25.05 -20.79 16.97
N LYS A 152 25.17 -20.30 15.72
CA LYS A 152 25.73 -21.08 14.60
C LYS A 152 27.25 -20.93 14.47
N CYS A 153 27.88 -20.00 15.19
CA CYS A 153 29.33 -19.78 15.15
C CYS A 153 30.09 -20.41 16.33
N ILE A 154 29.43 -21.21 17.18
CA ILE A 154 30.06 -22.04 18.23
C ILE A 154 29.59 -23.47 18.02
#